data_AF-A0A9P6XSR9-F1
#
_entry.id   AF-A0A9P6XSR9-F1
#
_cell.length_a   1.000
_cell.length_b   1.000
_cell.length_c   1.000
_cell.angle_alpha   90.00
_cell.angle_beta   90.00
_cell.angle_gamma   90.00
#
_symmetry.space_group_name_H-M   'P 1'
#
loop_
_entity.id
_entity.type
_entity.pdbx_description
1 polymer ?
#
loop_
_entity_poly.entity_id
_entity_poly.type
_entity_poly.pdbx_seq_one_letter_code
_entity_poly.pdbx_strand_id
1 'polypeptide(L)'
;MSAVMAGNIDLAGTGVVSSLALMAAGARQFQVIATPNNFGRAEGVLVRDDVKSVADLKGKKIGVTAPGSSTNMVVSFFLAKHGLKASDVSIIGVGAGAGAVTALRSGQIDAISNTDPVVSMLEMPGDIQIIVDTRTLKDTQDSFGGNMPAGCLR
;
A
#
# COMPACT_ATOMS: atom_id res chain seq x y z
N MET A 1 12.22 -6.27 3.42
CA MET A 1 12.87 -7.14 2.43
C MET A 1 14.37 -6.90 2.31
N SER A 2 14.85 -5.66 2.31
CA SER A 2 16.30 -5.36 2.28
C SER A 2 17.12 -6.10 3.36
N ALA A 3 16.62 -6.19 4.59
CA ALA A 3 17.30 -6.92 5.67
C ALA A 3 17.34 -8.45 5.46
N VAL A 4 16.26 -9.04 4.90
CA VAL A 4 16.24 -10.48 4.53
C VAL A 4 17.25 -10.73 3.41
N MET A 5 17.27 -9.84 2.42
CA MET A 5 18.15 -9.97 1.25
C MET A 5 19.63 -9.77 1.59
N ALA A 6 19.92 -8.99 2.64
CA ALA A 6 21.26 -8.84 3.17
C ALA A 6 21.71 -10.02 4.06
N GLY A 7 20.82 -10.97 4.39
CA GLY A 7 21.11 -12.07 5.31
C GLY A 7 21.16 -11.65 6.78
N ASN A 8 20.61 -10.48 7.13
CA ASN A 8 20.68 -9.94 8.49
C ASN A 8 19.55 -10.46 9.39
N ILE A 9 18.52 -11.09 8.83
CA ILE A 9 17.37 -11.65 9.55
C ILE A 9 16.91 -12.95 8.89
N ASP A 10 16.47 -13.92 9.71
CA ASP A 10 16.05 -15.24 9.25
C ASP A 10 14.55 -15.29 8.86
N LEU A 11 13.70 -14.49 9.52
CA LEU A 11 12.27 -14.41 9.25
C LEU A 11 11.81 -12.95 9.18
N ALA A 12 10.93 -12.64 8.22
CA ALA A 12 10.29 -11.34 8.10
C ALA A 12 8.81 -11.47 7.73
N GLY A 13 7.96 -10.67 8.38
CA GLY A 13 6.61 -10.40 7.90
C GLY A 13 6.64 -9.33 6.81
N THR A 14 6.12 -9.63 5.63
CA THR A 14 6.08 -8.70 4.50
C THR A 14 4.86 -8.94 3.62
N GLY A 15 4.49 -7.96 2.79
CA GLY A 15 3.46 -8.12 1.79
C GLY A 15 3.86 -9.15 0.71
N VAL A 16 2.92 -10.03 0.36
CA VAL A 16 3.14 -11.10 -0.63
C VAL A 16 3.54 -10.56 -2.00
N VAL A 17 2.98 -9.41 -2.41
CA VAL A 17 3.27 -8.77 -3.70
C VAL A 17 4.75 -8.37 -3.81
N SER A 18 5.32 -7.82 -2.72
CA SER A 18 6.74 -7.46 -2.67
C SER A 18 7.65 -8.66 -2.78
N SER A 19 7.26 -9.76 -2.13
CA SER A 19 7.99 -11.02 -2.18
C SER A 19 7.95 -11.62 -3.58
N LEU A 20 6.78 -11.64 -4.23
CA LEU A 20 6.61 -12.12 -5.60
C LEU A 20 7.40 -11.27 -6.60
N ALA A 21 7.36 -9.95 -6.49
CA ALA A 21 8.11 -9.05 -7.37
C ALA A 21 9.62 -9.31 -7.29
N LEU A 22 10.16 -9.50 -6.08
CA LEU A 22 11.58 -9.83 -5.89
C LEU A 22 11.92 -11.23 -6.44
N MET A 23 11.06 -12.23 -6.22
CA MET A 23 11.25 -13.56 -6.81
C MET A 23 11.21 -13.53 -8.34
N ALA A 24 10.29 -12.75 -8.93
CA ALA A 24 10.19 -12.54 -10.37
C ALA A 24 11.41 -11.81 -10.94
N ALA A 25 12.01 -10.91 -10.16
CA ALA A 25 13.29 -10.26 -10.48
C ALA A 25 14.51 -11.19 -10.33
N GLY A 26 14.31 -12.47 -9.99
CA GLY A 26 15.36 -13.49 -9.90
C GLY A 26 15.89 -13.74 -8.50
N ALA A 27 15.34 -13.11 -7.46
CA ALA A 27 15.74 -13.39 -6.09
C ALA A 27 15.31 -14.82 -5.69
N ARG A 28 16.29 -15.69 -5.42
CA ARG A 28 16.08 -17.08 -4.96
C ARG A 28 16.49 -17.32 -3.51
N GLN A 29 16.86 -16.26 -2.80
CA GLN A 29 17.51 -16.33 -1.49
C GLN A 29 16.51 -16.38 -0.32
N PHE A 30 15.21 -16.25 -0.60
CA PHE A 30 14.14 -16.36 0.38
C PHE A 30 12.96 -17.14 -0.23
N GLN A 31 12.09 -17.67 0.64
CA GLN A 31 10.87 -18.36 0.23
C GLN A 31 9.70 -17.85 1.08
N VAL A 32 8.51 -17.75 0.47
CA VAL A 32 7.26 -17.54 1.20
C VAL A 32 6.81 -18.88 1.77
N ILE A 33 6.90 -19.04 3.10
CA ILE A 33 6.59 -20.31 3.79
C ILE A 33 5.23 -20.32 4.48
N ALA A 34 4.66 -19.14 4.74
CA ALA A 34 3.34 -18.98 5.34
C ALA A 34 2.73 -17.63 4.94
N THR A 35 1.42 -17.64 4.74
CA THR A 35 0.59 -16.44 4.60
C THR A 35 -0.45 -16.48 5.71
N PRO A 36 -0.46 -15.52 6.66
CA PRO A 36 -1.48 -15.50 7.69
C PRO A 36 -2.85 -15.38 7.03
N ASN A 37 -3.80 -16.25 7.42
CA ASN A 37 -5.20 -16.15 6.98
C ASN A 37 -5.86 -14.85 7.47
N ASN A 38 -5.20 -14.11 8.37
CA ASN A 38 -5.72 -12.92 9.02
C ASN A 38 -4.89 -11.65 8.83
N PHE A 39 -4.12 -11.50 7.73
CA PHE A 39 -3.76 -10.14 7.29
C PHE A 39 -5.02 -9.39 6.78
N GLY A 40 -6.12 -9.50 7.52
CA GLY A 40 -7.19 -8.55 7.58
C GLY A 40 -6.58 -7.25 8.07
N ARG A 41 -6.21 -6.43 7.11
CA ARG A 41 -6.68 -5.06 6.94
C ARG A 41 -5.90 -4.51 5.76
N ALA A 42 -6.61 -4.42 4.64
CA ALA A 42 -6.21 -3.86 3.35
C ALA A 42 -5.08 -2.85 3.34
N GLU A 43 -4.41 -2.81 2.21
CA GLU A 43 -3.74 -1.60 1.77
C GLU A 43 -4.77 -0.72 1.06
N GLY A 44 -5.31 0.28 1.76
CA GLY A 44 -6.12 1.32 1.12
C GLY A 44 -5.23 2.29 0.37
N VAL A 45 -5.68 2.87 -0.74
CA VAL A 45 -5.12 4.14 -1.24
C VAL A 45 -6.14 5.21 -0.87
N LEU A 46 -5.73 6.06 0.05
CA LEU A 46 -6.55 7.03 0.74
C LEU A 46 -6.09 8.41 0.33
N VAL A 47 -7.03 9.31 0.09
CA VAL A 47 -6.70 10.63 -0.42
C VAL A 47 -7.42 11.67 0.41
N ARG A 48 -6.81 12.84 0.55
CA ARG A 48 -7.48 14.00 1.15
C ARG A 48 -8.65 14.43 0.26
N ASP A 49 -9.65 15.09 0.86
CA ASP A 49 -10.92 15.50 0.24
C ASP A 49 -10.82 16.29 -1.08
N ASP A 50 -9.65 16.83 -1.45
CA ASP A 50 -9.45 17.55 -2.71
C ASP A 50 -9.22 16.63 -3.92
N VAL A 51 -9.04 15.32 -3.71
CA VAL A 51 -8.74 14.34 -4.76
C VAL A 51 -9.98 13.47 -5.01
N LYS A 52 -10.65 13.66 -6.15
CA LYS A 52 -11.89 12.94 -6.49
C LYS A 52 -11.66 11.69 -7.31
N SER A 53 -10.48 11.59 -7.92
CA SER A 53 -10.12 10.49 -8.81
C SER A 53 -8.63 10.21 -8.77
N VAL A 54 -8.21 9.04 -9.25
CA VAL A 54 -6.80 8.67 -9.38
C VAL A 54 -6.04 9.66 -10.28
N ALA A 55 -6.71 10.29 -11.26
CA ALA A 55 -6.10 11.30 -12.13
C ALA A 55 -5.63 12.55 -11.36
N ASP A 56 -6.31 12.89 -10.26
CA ASP A 56 -6.01 14.06 -9.43
C ASP A 56 -4.77 13.83 -8.54
N LEU A 57 -4.22 12.61 -8.53
CA LEU A 57 -2.96 12.29 -7.83
C LEU A 57 -1.73 12.83 -8.55
N LYS A 58 -1.84 13.24 -9.82
CA LYS A 58 -0.71 13.77 -10.57
C LYS A 58 -0.13 15.02 -9.88
N GLY A 59 1.17 14.98 -9.60
CA GLY A 59 1.92 16.01 -8.90
C GLY A 59 1.79 15.97 -7.37
N LYS A 60 1.00 15.06 -6.81
CA LYS A 60 0.75 14.95 -5.37
C LYS A 60 1.83 14.13 -4.66
N LYS A 61 1.96 14.36 -3.35
CA LYS A 61 2.81 13.57 -2.45
C LYS A 61 1.99 12.43 -1.85
N ILE A 62 2.38 11.20 -2.12
CA ILE A 62 1.72 9.99 -1.64
C ILE A 62 2.58 9.35 -0.55
N GLY A 63 2.06 9.32 0.67
CA GLY A 63 2.65 8.59 1.77
C GLY A 63 2.48 7.09 1.59
N VAL A 64 3.54 6.32 1.76
CA VAL A 64 3.53 4.85 1.76
C VAL A 64 4.25 4.36 3.01
N THR A 65 4.09 3.08 3.37
CA THR A 65 4.81 2.54 4.53
C THR A 65 6.32 2.61 4.34
N ALA A 66 6.80 2.27 3.14
CA ALA A 66 8.16 2.52 2.68
C ALA A 66 8.23 2.48 1.14
N PRO A 67 9.14 3.22 0.48
CA PRO A 67 9.38 3.03 -0.96
C PRO A 67 9.71 1.56 -1.26
N GLY A 68 9.04 0.98 -2.27
CA GLY A 68 9.18 -0.44 -2.63
C GLY A 68 8.40 -1.43 -1.76
N SER A 69 7.62 -0.98 -0.77
CA SER A 69 6.70 -1.84 -0.03
C SER A 69 5.46 -2.21 -0.87
N SER A 70 4.62 -3.10 -0.34
CA SER A 70 3.35 -3.47 -0.96
C SER A 70 2.41 -2.27 -1.11
N THR A 71 2.31 -1.38 -0.11
CA THR A 71 1.53 -0.14 -0.23
C THR A 71 2.01 0.75 -1.39
N ASN A 72 3.32 0.80 -1.64
CA ASN A 72 3.87 1.49 -2.81
C ASN A 72 3.52 0.77 -4.14
N MET A 73 3.51 -0.56 -4.15
CA MET A 73 3.10 -1.34 -5.33
C MET A 73 1.62 -1.18 -5.65
N VAL A 74 0.75 -1.11 -4.63
CA VAL A 74 -0.68 -0.82 -4.83
C VAL A 74 -0.86 0.55 -5.48
N VAL A 75 -0.22 1.60 -4.94
CA VAL A 75 -0.22 2.93 -5.56
C VAL A 75 0.26 2.86 -7.01
N SER A 76 1.38 2.19 -7.27
CA SER A 76 1.94 2.06 -8.62
C SER A 76 0.99 1.35 -9.59
N PHE A 77 0.31 0.29 -9.12
CA PHE A 77 -0.68 -0.44 -9.90
C PHE A 77 -1.87 0.44 -10.29
N PHE A 78 -2.41 1.22 -9.35
CA PHE A 78 -3.53 2.11 -9.63
C PHE A 78 -3.15 3.28 -10.52
N LEU A 79 -1.97 3.86 -10.33
CA LEU A 79 -1.45 4.88 -11.24
C LEU A 79 -1.38 4.31 -12.67
N ALA A 80 -0.79 3.13 -12.86
CA ALA A 80 -0.68 2.48 -14.17
C ALA A 80 -2.06 2.15 -14.78
N LYS A 81 -3.00 1.63 -13.98
CA LYS A 81 -4.38 1.33 -14.42
C LYS A 81 -5.11 2.57 -14.95
N HIS A 82 -4.78 3.75 -14.41
CA HIS A 82 -5.34 5.03 -14.82
C HIS A 82 -4.43 5.84 -15.76
N GLY A 83 -3.40 5.22 -16.35
CA GLY A 83 -2.53 5.84 -17.35
C GLY A 83 -1.50 6.85 -16.79
N LEU A 84 -1.32 6.90 -15.46
CA LEU A 84 -0.29 7.68 -14.79
C LEU A 84 0.99 6.85 -14.61
N LYS A 85 2.14 7.54 -14.61
CA LYS A 85 3.44 6.94 -14.33
C LYS A 85 3.79 7.14 -12.86
N ALA A 86 4.63 6.27 -12.31
CA ALA A 86 5.18 6.46 -10.97
C ALA A 86 5.93 7.79 -10.81
N SER A 87 6.51 8.32 -11.90
CA SER A 87 7.17 9.64 -11.94
C SER A 87 6.21 10.82 -11.91
N ASP A 88 4.90 10.59 -12.11
CA ASP A 88 3.88 11.64 -12.04
C ASP A 88 3.52 11.98 -10.58
N VAL A 89 4.02 11.23 -9.59
CA VAL A 89 3.75 11.44 -8.16
C VAL A 89 5.04 11.43 -7.34
N SER A 90 4.99 11.97 -6.12
CA SER A 90 6.10 11.89 -5.17
C SER A 90 5.81 10.87 -4.08
N ILE A 91 6.57 9.78 -4.03
CA ILE A 91 6.41 8.72 -3.01
C ILE A 91 7.21 9.08 -1.75
N ILE A 92 6.53 9.17 -0.61
CA ILE A 92 7.14 9.51 0.69
C ILE A 92 6.96 8.34 1.67
N GLY A 93 8.05 7.84 2.25
CA GLY A 93 7.99 6.82 3.29
C GLY A 93 7.56 7.43 4.64
N VAL A 94 6.36 7.10 5.11
CA VAL A 94 5.79 7.62 6.36
C VAL A 94 5.59 6.55 7.44
N GLY A 95 5.90 5.29 7.14
CA GLY A 95 5.73 4.17 8.05
C GLY A 95 4.28 3.74 8.22
N ALA A 96 4.04 2.86 9.20
CA ALA A 96 2.74 2.24 9.48
C ALA A 96 2.17 2.60 10.87
N GLY A 97 2.66 3.68 11.47
CA GLY A 97 2.31 4.10 12.84
C GLY A 97 1.73 5.51 12.91
N ALA A 98 1.68 6.09 14.12
CA ALA A 98 1.14 7.42 14.36
C ALA A 98 1.79 8.52 13.50
N GLY A 99 3.08 8.38 13.16
CA GLY A 99 3.76 9.31 12.26
C GLY A 99 3.10 9.43 10.88
N ALA A 100 2.49 8.36 10.38
CA ALA A 100 1.78 8.36 9.11
C ALA A 100 0.49 9.20 9.18
N VAL A 101 -0.23 9.12 10.30
CA VAL A 101 -1.41 9.96 10.59
C VAL A 101 -1.01 11.43 10.67
N THR A 102 0.08 11.74 11.39
CA THR A 102 0.60 13.10 11.52
C THR A 102 1.08 13.66 10.18
N ALA A 103 1.75 12.86 9.35
CA ALA A 103 2.22 13.29 8.03
C ALA A 103 1.06 13.77 7.15
N LEU A 104 -0.07 13.06 7.18
CA LEU A 104 -1.25 13.49 6.44
C LEU A 104 -1.90 14.74 7.05
N ARG A 105 -2.15 14.76 8.36
CA ARG A 105 -2.81 15.91 9.03
C ARG A 105 -2.00 17.20 8.96
N SER A 106 -0.67 17.11 8.92
CA SER A 106 0.23 18.27 8.82
C SER A 106 0.43 18.81 7.41
N GLY A 107 -0.14 18.17 6.38
CA GLY A 107 0.05 18.59 4.99
C GLY A 107 1.38 18.14 4.38
N GLN A 108 2.16 17.28 5.05
CA GLN A 108 3.41 16.76 4.51
C GLN A 108 3.18 15.87 3.28
N ILE A 109 2.08 15.11 3.29
CA ILE A 109 1.58 14.29 2.19
C ILE A 109 0.14 14.70 1.85
N ASP A 110 -0.28 14.47 0.62
CA ASP A 110 -1.62 14.79 0.10
C ASP A 110 -2.53 13.55 0.04
N ALA A 111 -1.91 12.39 -0.13
CA ALA A 111 -2.54 11.08 -0.14
C ALA A 111 -1.69 10.11 0.68
N ILE A 112 -2.28 9.00 1.09
CA ILE A 112 -1.61 7.97 1.85
C ILE A 112 -2.07 6.59 1.37
N SER A 113 -1.16 5.63 1.29
CA SER A 113 -1.50 4.22 1.18
C SER A 113 -0.97 3.48 2.41
N ASN A 114 -1.89 2.91 3.19
CA ASN A 114 -1.57 2.27 4.46
C ASN A 114 -2.59 1.19 4.81
N THR A 115 -2.29 0.48 5.89
CA THR A 115 -3.19 -0.49 6.51
C THR A 115 -3.81 0.08 7.77
N ASP A 116 -4.81 -0.60 8.33
CA ASP A 116 -5.25 -0.29 9.68
C ASP A 116 -4.16 -0.58 10.72
N PRO A 117 -4.15 0.16 11.86
CA PRO A 117 -5.19 1.11 12.28
C PRO A 117 -5.07 2.52 11.65
N VAL A 118 -4.03 2.81 10.86
CA VAL A 118 -3.80 4.16 10.29
C VAL A 118 -4.98 4.60 9.43
N VAL A 119 -5.52 3.69 8.62
CA VAL A 119 -6.71 3.95 7.77
C VAL A 119 -7.91 4.35 8.60
N SER A 120 -8.34 3.51 9.55
CA SER A 120 -9.46 3.79 10.44
C SER A 120 -9.27 5.10 11.22
N MET A 121 -8.05 5.40 11.68
CA MET A 121 -7.76 6.61 12.44
C MET A 121 -7.91 7.91 11.63
N LEU A 122 -7.83 7.83 10.31
CA LEU A 122 -8.01 8.95 9.39
C LEU A 122 -9.44 8.99 8.81
N GLU A 123 -10.04 7.83 8.55
CA GLU A 123 -11.39 7.73 7.99
C GLU A 123 -12.46 8.11 9.02
N MET A 124 -12.39 7.59 10.26
CA MET A 124 -13.43 7.82 11.27
C MET A 124 -13.66 9.31 11.61
N PRO A 125 -12.61 10.15 11.72
CA PRO A 125 -12.78 11.59 11.93
C PRO A 125 -13.16 12.37 10.66
N GLY A 126 -13.11 11.73 9.48
CA GLY A 126 -13.33 12.40 8.19
C GLY A 126 -12.12 13.16 7.66
N ASP A 127 -10.88 12.76 8.02
CA ASP A 127 -9.65 13.42 7.52
C ASP A 127 -9.34 13.04 6.05
N ILE A 128 -10.00 12.01 5.53
CA ILE A 128 -9.76 11.42 4.21
C ILE A 128 -11.03 10.90 3.56
N GLN A 129 -10.98 10.82 2.24
CA GLN A 129 -11.87 10.03 1.42
C GLN A 129 -11.14 8.78 0.89
N ILE A 130 -11.80 7.64 0.93
CA ILE A 130 -11.29 6.41 0.33
C ILE A 130 -11.66 6.38 -1.15
N ILE A 131 -10.65 6.41 -2.02
CA ILE A 131 -10.82 6.24 -3.48
C ILE A 131 -10.62 4.80 -3.92
N VAL A 132 -9.81 4.04 -3.18
CA VAL A 132 -9.53 2.63 -3.43
C VAL A 132 -9.51 1.92 -2.10
N ASP A 133 -10.40 0.94 -1.98
CA ASP A 133 -10.47 0.06 -0.84
C ASP A 133 -10.12 -1.37 -1.25
N THR A 134 -9.28 -2.04 -0.46
CA THR A 134 -8.97 -3.47 -0.65
C THR A 134 -9.31 -4.27 0.60
N ARG A 135 -10.20 -3.75 1.48
CA ARG A 135 -10.60 -4.37 2.76
C ARG A 135 -11.55 -5.52 2.58
N THR A 136 -12.32 -5.52 1.50
CA THR A 136 -13.21 -6.63 1.18
C THR A 136 -12.66 -7.45 0.03
N LEU A 137 -13.00 -8.74 0.02
CA LEU A 137 -12.65 -9.64 -1.09
C LEU A 137 -13.21 -9.14 -2.42
N LYS A 138 -14.44 -8.61 -2.37
CA LYS A 138 -15.13 -8.06 -3.53
C LYS A 138 -14.36 -6.87 -4.09
N ASP A 139 -14.02 -5.89 -3.26
CA ASP A 139 -13.31 -4.68 -3.71
C ASP A 139 -11.89 -5.01 -4.17
N THR A 140 -11.25 -6.04 -3.57
CA THR A 140 -9.98 -6.58 -4.03
C THR A 140 -10.10 -7.18 -5.43
N GLN A 141 -11.11 -8.01 -5.69
CA GLN A 141 -11.35 -8.61 -7.00
C GLN A 141 -11.69 -7.54 -8.05
N ASP A 142 -12.54 -6.57 -7.71
CA ASP A 142 -12.91 -5.46 -8.61
C ASP A 142 -11.70 -4.56 -8.92
N SER A 143 -10.83 -4.37 -7.93
CA SER A 143 -9.60 -3.58 -8.04
C SER A 143 -8.54 -4.24 -8.91
N PHE A 144 -8.23 -5.52 -8.63
CA PHE A 144 -7.09 -6.24 -9.22
C PHE A 144 -7.46 -7.20 -10.35
N GLY A 145 -8.75 -7.42 -10.63
CA GLY A 145 -9.22 -8.34 -11.68
C GLY A 145 -9.09 -9.83 -11.32
N GLY A 146 -8.91 -10.15 -10.03
CA GLY A 146 -8.75 -11.53 -9.55
C GLY A 146 -8.44 -11.61 -8.05
N ASN A 147 -8.28 -12.84 -7.54
CA ASN A 147 -7.90 -13.06 -6.15
C ASN A 147 -6.47 -12.57 -5.91
N MET A 148 -6.29 -11.56 -5.06
CA MET A 148 -4.96 -11.16 -4.60
C MET A 148 -4.56 -12.07 -3.43
N PRO A 149 -3.39 -12.74 -3.45
CA PRO A 149 -2.99 -13.73 -2.43
C PRO A 149 -2.77 -13.16 -1.00
N ALA A 150 -3.15 -11.91 -0.73
CA ALA A 150 -3.26 -11.33 0.60
C ALA A 150 -4.66 -10.75 0.92
N GLY A 151 -5.61 -10.83 -0.01
CA GLY A 151 -6.99 -10.38 0.17
C GLY A 151 -7.88 -11.51 0.66
N CYS A 152 -8.18 -11.49 1.97
CA CYS A 152 -9.30 -12.18 2.59
C CYS A 152 -9.43 -13.68 2.30
N LEU A 153 -8.85 -14.52 3.17
CA LEU A 153 -9.49 -15.80 3.50
C LEU A 153 -10.18 -15.64 4.85
N ARG A 154 -11.40 -16.18 4.92
CA ARG A 154 -12.34 -16.10 6.03
C ARG A 154 -11.78 -16.69 7.32
#